data_AF-A0A8M3AVT9-F1
#
_entry.id   AF-A0A8M3AVT9-F1
#
_cell.length_a   1.000
_cell.length_b   1.000
_cell.length_c   1.000
_cell.angle_alpha   90.00
_cell.angle_beta   90.00
_cell.angle_gamma   90.00
#
_symmetry.space_group_name_H-M   'P 1'
#
loop_
_entity.id
_entity.type
_entity.pdbx_description
1 polymer ?
#
loop_
_entity_poly.entity_id
_entity_poly.type
_entity_poly.pdbx_seq_one_letter_code
_entity_poly.pdbx_strand_id
1 'polypeptide(L)'
;MNAMDRILRANQLSRGFPLREGDILSPGSRSAITCLGDSCRWPKAVDGFVYVPYIMSTLYDDMDRITIETGMLDISSSTCVKFVPRTHQANFLNIQPRYGCWSYLGMTGGSQTVSLQSPGCMWSGVASHELMHALGFVHEQSRSDRDRYVSILWENIIENQRHNFRKYETNNLNTAYDYSSVMHYGRYAFSEDGGPTIIPKPDPYIPIGQRDGPSILDIHKINILYNCGGLV
;
A
#
# COMPACT_ATOMS: atom_id res chain seq x y z
N MET A 1 12.01 -11.45 -4.78
CA MET A 1 11.02 -11.19 -3.72
C MET A 1 10.59 -9.73 -3.83
N ASN A 2 9.32 -9.48 -4.15
CA ASN A 2 8.75 -8.12 -4.24
C ASN A 2 8.34 -7.61 -2.84
N ALA A 3 7.76 -6.40 -2.77
CA ALA A 3 7.30 -5.79 -1.52
C ALA A 3 6.25 -6.69 -0.85
N MET A 4 5.25 -7.13 -1.60
CA MET A 4 4.17 -7.98 -1.07
C MET A 4 4.69 -9.31 -0.51
N ASP A 5 5.62 -9.99 -1.20
CA ASP A 5 6.19 -11.25 -0.70
C ASP A 5 6.89 -11.06 0.67
N ARG A 6 7.56 -9.91 0.88
CA ARG A 6 8.19 -9.55 2.17
C ARG A 6 7.13 -9.29 3.23
N ILE A 7 6.12 -8.50 2.89
CA ILE A 7 4.99 -8.15 3.76
C ILE A 7 4.26 -9.42 4.22
N LEU A 8 3.86 -10.27 3.28
CA LEU A 8 3.20 -11.54 3.59
C LEU A 8 4.05 -12.43 4.48
N ARG A 9 5.35 -12.52 4.24
CA ARG A 9 6.27 -13.30 5.09
C ARG A 9 6.37 -12.70 6.51
N ALA A 10 6.41 -11.38 6.66
CA ALA A 10 6.41 -10.73 7.96
C ALA A 10 5.06 -10.91 8.70
N ASN A 11 3.96 -11.02 7.96
CA ASN A 11 2.61 -11.14 8.51
C ASN A 11 2.16 -12.59 8.78
N GLN A 12 2.94 -13.60 8.37
CA GLN A 12 2.59 -15.02 8.52
C GLN A 12 2.21 -15.43 9.96
N LEU A 13 2.85 -14.86 10.99
CA LEU A 13 2.53 -15.16 12.40
C LEU A 13 1.74 -14.04 13.07
N SER A 14 0.97 -13.24 12.31
CA SER A 14 0.07 -12.23 12.87
C SER A 14 -1.09 -12.92 13.59
N ARG A 15 -0.80 -13.54 14.72
CA ARG A 15 -1.68 -14.43 15.50
C ARG A 15 -2.86 -13.71 16.17
N GLY A 16 -3.24 -12.51 15.76
CA GLY A 16 -4.26 -11.73 16.48
C GLY A 16 -4.92 -10.58 15.74
N PHE A 17 -4.53 -10.24 14.50
CA PHE A 17 -5.15 -9.13 13.76
C PHE A 17 -5.62 -9.61 12.39
N PRO A 18 -6.92 -9.51 12.07
CA PRO A 18 -7.41 -9.85 10.73
C PRO A 18 -6.94 -8.80 9.74
N LEU A 19 -5.86 -9.10 9.02
CA LEU A 19 -5.39 -8.29 7.90
C LEU A 19 -6.14 -8.71 6.64
N ARG A 20 -6.84 -7.77 6.02
CA ARG A 20 -7.45 -7.98 4.71
C ARG A 20 -6.36 -7.88 3.68
N GLU A 21 -6.40 -8.76 2.67
CA GLU A 21 -5.42 -8.74 1.59
C GLU A 21 -3.97 -8.88 2.08
N GLY A 22 -3.79 -9.46 3.27
CA GLY A 22 -2.48 -9.73 3.85
C GLY A 22 -1.89 -8.61 4.70
N ASP A 23 -2.28 -7.35 4.51
CA ASP A 23 -1.63 -6.17 5.13
C ASP A 23 -2.52 -4.95 5.34
N ILE A 24 -3.77 -4.94 4.87
CA ILE A 24 -4.69 -3.84 5.10
C ILE A 24 -5.43 -4.08 6.42
N LEU A 25 -5.17 -3.21 7.40
CA LEU A 25 -5.94 -3.17 8.63
C LEU A 25 -7.20 -2.35 8.40
N SER A 26 -8.35 -3.01 8.54
CA SER A 26 -9.66 -2.43 8.28
C SER A 26 -10.35 -2.08 9.60
N PRO A 27 -10.77 -0.82 9.84
CA PRO A 27 -11.78 -0.53 10.85
C PRO A 27 -13.19 -0.89 10.34
N GLY A 28 -13.31 -1.32 9.08
CA GLY A 28 -14.51 -1.53 8.29
C GLY A 28 -14.20 -1.46 6.79
N SER A 29 -15.14 -1.86 5.92
CA SER A 29 -14.98 -2.06 4.47
C SER A 29 -14.71 -0.79 3.61
N ARG A 30 -14.08 0.25 4.16
CA ARG A 30 -13.85 1.55 3.51
C ARG A 30 -12.54 1.55 2.71
N SER A 31 -12.58 1.72 1.39
CA SER A 31 -11.42 2.16 0.59
C SER A 31 -11.55 3.64 0.27
N ALA A 32 -10.45 4.35 0.00
CA ALA A 32 -10.57 5.76 -0.41
C ALA A 32 -11.34 5.91 -1.73
N ILE A 33 -11.33 4.87 -2.57
CA ILE A 33 -12.07 4.81 -3.84
C ILE A 33 -13.59 4.69 -3.60
N THR A 34 -14.02 3.96 -2.57
CA THR A 34 -15.43 3.86 -2.16
C THR A 34 -15.80 4.82 -1.02
N CYS A 35 -14.92 5.79 -0.72
CA CYS A 35 -15.10 6.66 0.42
C CYS A 35 -16.19 7.70 0.17
N LEU A 36 -17.25 7.62 0.96
CA LEU A 36 -18.30 8.63 0.96
C LEU A 36 -17.76 9.96 1.51
N GLY A 37 -17.94 11.02 0.72
CA GLY A 37 -17.67 12.42 1.12
C GLY A 37 -16.20 12.77 1.34
N ASP A 38 -15.26 12.09 0.66
CA ASP A 38 -13.80 12.32 0.75
C ASP A 38 -13.20 12.21 2.17
N SER A 39 -13.96 11.69 3.14
CA SER A 39 -13.57 11.58 4.55
C SER A 39 -12.35 10.69 4.81
N CYS A 40 -11.93 9.91 3.81
CA CYS A 40 -10.80 8.98 3.88
C CYS A 40 -9.55 9.53 3.19
N ARG A 41 -9.60 10.73 2.60
CA ARG A 41 -8.43 11.39 2.02
C ARG A 41 -7.80 12.32 3.05
N TRP A 42 -6.48 12.43 3.01
CA TRP A 42 -5.79 13.48 3.74
C TRP A 42 -6.18 14.85 3.15
N PRO A 43 -6.48 15.85 3.99
CA PRO A 43 -6.95 17.14 3.51
C PRO A 43 -5.83 17.87 2.75
N LYS A 44 -6.22 18.50 1.65
CA LYS A 44 -5.34 19.39 0.89
C LYS A 44 -5.32 20.76 1.56
N ALA A 45 -4.12 21.28 1.81
CA ALA A 45 -3.90 22.61 2.36
C ALA A 45 -4.08 23.70 1.29
N VAL A 46 -4.15 24.96 1.74
CA VAL A 46 -4.40 26.14 0.89
C VAL A 46 -3.26 26.42 -0.09
N ASP A 47 -2.03 26.02 0.23
CA ASP A 47 -0.87 26.05 -0.66
C ASP A 47 -0.87 24.92 -1.69
N GLY A 48 -1.88 24.05 -1.62
CA GLY A 48 -2.09 22.93 -2.52
C GLY A 48 -1.30 21.67 -2.17
N PHE A 49 -0.48 21.66 -1.11
CA PHE A 49 0.14 20.43 -0.63
C PHE A 49 -0.82 19.61 0.25
N VAL A 50 -0.51 18.33 0.40
CA VAL A 50 -1.22 17.41 1.30
C VAL A 50 -0.23 17.01 2.38
N TYR A 51 -0.35 17.60 3.56
CA TYR A 51 0.52 17.30 4.68
C TYR A 51 -0.01 16.09 5.45
N VAL A 52 0.80 15.03 5.53
CA VAL A 52 0.51 13.81 6.29
C VAL A 52 1.39 13.82 7.53
N PRO A 53 0.87 14.22 8.70
CA PRO A 53 1.66 14.29 9.92
C PRO A 53 2.01 12.88 10.39
N TYR A 54 3.21 12.66 10.91
CA TYR A 54 3.61 11.38 11.47
C TYR A 54 4.43 11.52 12.75
N ILE A 55 4.38 10.47 13.57
CA ILE A 55 5.39 10.19 14.60
C ILE A 55 6.04 8.83 14.27
N MET A 56 7.31 8.69 14.61
CA MET A 56 8.07 7.47 14.40
C MET A 56 8.57 6.95 15.75
N SER A 57 8.37 5.65 16.01
CA SER A 57 8.80 5.01 17.25
C SER A 57 10.28 5.25 17.52
N THR A 58 10.64 5.48 18.78
CA THR A 58 12.04 5.59 19.22
C THR A 58 12.74 4.23 19.26
N LEU A 59 12.02 3.15 18.98
CA LEU A 59 12.58 1.79 18.89
C LEU A 59 13.25 1.50 17.55
N TYR A 60 13.04 2.33 16.52
CA TYR A 60 13.77 2.23 15.26
C TYR A 60 15.19 2.79 15.44
N ASP A 61 16.18 2.04 14.98
CA ASP A 61 17.56 2.53 14.89
C ASP A 61 17.73 3.52 13.71
N ASP A 62 18.90 4.13 13.58
CA ASP A 62 19.15 5.14 12.54
C ASP A 62 18.98 4.58 11.11
N MET A 63 19.31 3.31 10.88
CA MET A 63 19.18 2.68 9.56
C MET A 63 17.72 2.39 9.21
N ASP A 64 16.94 1.94 10.19
CA ASP A 64 15.49 1.77 10.06
C ASP A 64 14.83 3.12 9.73
N ARG A 65 15.19 4.19 10.45
CA ARG A 65 14.66 5.54 10.22
C ARG A 65 14.98 6.03 8.80
N ILE A 66 16.23 5.92 8.36
CA ILE A 66 16.64 6.30 6.99
C ILE A 66 15.83 5.52 5.95
N THR A 67 15.60 4.23 6.19
CA THR A 67 14.85 3.37 5.26
C THR A 67 13.39 3.81 5.14
N ILE A 68 12.75 4.11 6.27
CA ILE A 68 11.35 4.59 6.30
C ILE A 68 11.24 5.98 5.66
N GLU A 69 12.16 6.88 5.99
CA GLU A 69 12.21 8.24 5.41
C GLU A 69 12.50 8.20 3.90
N THR A 70 13.31 7.26 3.43
CA THR A 70 13.49 7.03 1.98
C THR A 70 12.17 6.65 1.31
N GLY A 71 11.37 5.76 1.91
CA GLY A 71 10.03 5.43 1.37
C GLY A 71 9.06 6.63 1.38
N MET A 72 9.16 7.51 2.38
CA MET A 72 8.43 8.79 2.36
C MET A 72 8.90 9.71 1.22
N LEU A 73 10.20 9.76 0.95
CA LEU A 73 10.79 10.56 -0.13
C LEU A 73 10.40 10.05 -1.51
N ASP A 74 10.31 8.73 -1.70
CA ASP A 74 9.89 8.11 -2.97
C ASP A 74 8.52 8.63 -3.43
N ILE A 75 7.60 8.84 -2.48
CA ILE A 75 6.27 9.43 -2.76
C ILE A 75 6.34 10.96 -2.82
N SER A 76 6.96 11.59 -1.82
CA SER A 76 6.88 13.04 -1.64
C SER A 76 7.71 13.83 -2.64
N SER A 77 8.73 13.25 -3.27
CA SER A 77 9.57 13.91 -4.27
C SER A 77 8.81 14.23 -5.57
N SER A 78 7.82 13.41 -5.93
CA SER A 78 7.10 13.50 -7.20
C SER A 78 5.58 13.72 -7.05
N THR A 79 5.14 14.12 -5.85
CA THR A 79 3.74 14.41 -5.56
C THR A 79 3.58 15.64 -4.66
N CYS A 80 2.36 16.14 -4.56
CA CYS A 80 2.00 17.17 -3.57
C CYS A 80 1.84 16.61 -2.14
N VAL A 81 2.00 15.30 -1.92
CA VAL A 81 1.94 14.69 -0.60
C VAL A 81 3.27 14.88 0.12
N LYS A 82 3.24 15.40 1.35
CA LYS A 82 4.43 15.62 2.17
C LYS A 82 4.24 14.97 3.54
N PHE A 83 5.10 14.02 3.89
CA PHE A 83 5.14 13.46 5.23
C PHE A 83 5.90 14.40 6.15
N VAL A 84 5.26 14.87 7.22
CA VAL A 84 5.85 15.87 8.12
C VAL A 84 5.82 15.40 9.57
N PRO A 85 6.85 15.68 10.38
CA PRO A 85 6.79 15.40 11.81
C PRO A 85 5.57 16.07 12.44
N ARG A 86 4.79 15.30 13.19
CA ARG A 86 3.62 15.79 13.89
C ARG A 86 4.01 16.75 15.01
N THR A 87 3.24 17.82 15.14
CA THR A 87 3.24 18.71 16.31
C THR A 87 1.90 18.60 17.05
N HIS A 88 0.86 19.27 16.55
CA HIS A 88 -0.45 19.40 17.20
C HIS A 88 -1.61 18.80 16.39
N GLN A 89 -1.34 18.22 15.22
CA GLN A 89 -2.38 17.70 14.34
C GLN A 89 -3.13 16.54 15.01
N ALA A 90 -4.46 16.55 14.92
CA ALA A 90 -5.33 15.52 15.49
C ALA A 90 -5.21 14.18 14.74
N ASN A 91 -5.13 14.25 13.41
CA ASN A 91 -4.99 13.09 12.52
C ASN A 91 -3.52 12.92 12.13
N PHE A 92 -2.95 11.75 12.33
CA PHE A 92 -1.54 11.48 12.03
C PHE A 92 -1.22 9.99 11.95
N LEU A 93 -0.14 9.66 11.24
CA LEU A 93 0.44 8.33 11.19
C LEU A 93 1.31 8.06 12.43
N ASN A 94 1.09 6.95 13.09
CA ASN A 94 1.90 6.46 14.19
C ASN A 94 2.72 5.25 13.72
N ILE A 95 3.94 5.51 13.25
CA ILE A 95 4.80 4.51 12.62
C ILE A 95 5.52 3.70 13.71
N GLN A 96 5.27 2.41 13.76
CA GLN A 96 5.66 1.54 14.89
C GLN A 96 6.25 0.20 14.41
N PRO A 97 7.29 -0.34 15.06
CA PRO A 97 7.84 -1.67 14.73
C PRO A 97 7.00 -2.77 15.39
N ARG A 98 5.68 -2.78 15.14
CA ARG A 98 4.82 -3.86 15.63
C ARG A 98 5.08 -5.13 14.82
N TYR A 99 4.45 -6.23 15.21
CA TYR A 99 4.52 -7.46 14.45
C TYR A 99 3.89 -7.27 13.06
N GLY A 100 4.63 -7.58 12.00
CA GLY A 100 4.21 -7.46 10.62
C GLY A 100 4.39 -6.08 9.96
N CYS A 101 4.14 -6.03 8.66
CA CYS A 101 4.01 -4.81 7.86
C CYS A 101 2.52 -4.63 7.53
N TRP A 102 1.92 -3.51 7.93
CA TRP A 102 0.51 -3.27 7.62
C TRP A 102 0.13 -1.81 7.86
N SER A 103 -0.97 -1.40 7.25
CA SER A 103 -1.46 -0.03 7.30
C SER A 103 -2.98 0.03 7.24
N TYR A 104 -3.54 1.11 7.77
CA TYR A 104 -4.94 1.44 7.53
C TYR A 104 -5.13 2.01 6.12
N LEU A 105 -6.32 1.83 5.57
CA LEU A 105 -6.65 2.36 4.25
C LEU A 105 -7.17 3.80 4.34
N GLY A 106 -6.38 4.74 3.81
CA GLY A 106 -6.68 6.17 3.84
C GLY A 106 -6.56 6.81 5.23
N MET A 107 -7.01 8.06 5.35
CA MET A 107 -7.13 8.75 6.63
C MET A 107 -8.32 8.19 7.41
N THR A 108 -8.08 7.66 8.61
CA THR A 108 -9.12 7.07 9.47
C THR A 108 -9.60 8.00 10.58
N GLY A 109 -8.84 9.06 10.86
CA GLY A 109 -9.09 10.00 11.96
C GLY A 109 -8.34 9.60 13.23
N GLY A 110 -7.84 10.61 13.96
CA GLY A 110 -7.00 10.40 15.14
C GLY A 110 -5.62 9.81 14.80
N SER A 111 -5.02 9.12 15.78
CA SER A 111 -3.78 8.37 15.57
C SER A 111 -4.06 7.07 14.84
N GLN A 112 -3.44 6.86 13.68
CA GLN A 112 -3.54 5.59 12.94
C GLN A 112 -2.18 4.93 12.80
N THR A 113 -2.08 3.66 13.17
CA THR A 113 -0.81 2.94 13.13
C THR A 113 -0.44 2.53 11.70
N VAL A 114 0.83 2.74 11.36
CA VAL A 114 1.50 2.05 10.25
C VAL A 114 2.56 1.15 10.88
N SER A 115 2.43 -0.16 10.71
CA SER A 115 3.40 -1.12 11.23
C SER A 115 4.48 -1.40 10.21
N LEU A 116 5.74 -1.25 10.61
CA LEU A 116 6.89 -1.68 9.84
C LEU A 116 7.83 -2.44 10.77
N GLN A 117 7.59 -3.74 10.97
CA GLN A 117 8.42 -4.59 11.80
C GLN A 117 9.91 -4.51 11.40
N SER A 118 10.79 -4.19 12.34
CA SER A 118 12.24 -4.34 12.12
C SER A 118 12.70 -5.76 12.49
N PRO A 119 13.55 -6.43 11.68
CA PRO A 119 14.06 -6.00 10.37
C PRO A 119 13.15 -6.43 9.19
N GLY A 120 12.04 -7.14 9.44
CA GLY A 120 11.23 -7.81 8.41
C GLY A 120 10.67 -6.91 7.30
N CYS A 121 10.38 -5.65 7.63
CA CYS A 121 9.78 -4.63 6.76
C CYS A 121 10.76 -3.53 6.35
N MET A 122 12.05 -3.64 6.69
CA MET A 122 13.05 -2.57 6.48
C MET A 122 13.56 -2.55 5.03
N TRP A 123 12.66 -2.15 4.14
CA TRP A 123 12.90 -1.88 2.72
C TRP A 123 12.09 -0.63 2.35
N SER A 124 12.70 0.34 1.65
CA SER A 124 12.02 1.60 1.31
C SER A 124 10.74 1.35 0.51
N GLY A 125 10.75 0.45 -0.47
CA GLY A 125 9.53 0.10 -1.23
C GLY A 125 8.43 -0.57 -0.40
N VAL A 126 8.77 -1.27 0.70
CA VAL A 126 7.75 -1.77 1.66
C VAL A 126 7.19 -0.62 2.47
N ALA A 127 8.03 0.32 2.93
CA ALA A 127 7.54 1.53 3.58
C ALA A 127 6.63 2.34 2.64
N SER A 128 7.03 2.54 1.38
CA SER A 128 6.22 3.20 0.35
C SER A 128 4.88 2.50 0.11
N HIS A 129 4.86 1.17 0.08
CA HIS A 129 3.64 0.36 -0.06
C HIS A 129 2.64 0.65 1.08
N GLU A 130 3.10 0.56 2.33
CA GLU A 130 2.25 0.78 3.50
C GLU A 130 1.81 2.25 3.63
N LEU A 131 2.65 3.19 3.21
CA LEU A 131 2.31 4.60 3.12
C LEU A 131 1.29 4.87 2.00
N MET A 132 1.35 4.16 0.87
CA MET A 132 0.32 4.24 -0.18
C MET A 132 -1.04 3.71 0.30
N HIS A 133 -1.08 2.65 1.10
CA HIS A 133 -2.30 2.26 1.81
C HIS A 133 -2.82 3.38 2.70
N ALA A 134 -1.96 4.03 3.49
CA ALA A 134 -2.34 5.16 4.34
C ALA A 134 -2.86 6.37 3.53
N LEU A 135 -2.45 6.50 2.26
CA LEU A 135 -2.95 7.50 1.32
C LEU A 135 -4.27 7.09 0.64
N GLY A 136 -4.70 5.84 0.77
CA GLY A 136 -5.99 5.36 0.29
C GLY A 136 -5.93 4.36 -0.87
N PHE A 137 -4.75 3.92 -1.28
CA PHE A 137 -4.59 2.98 -2.39
C PHE A 137 -4.78 1.53 -1.93
N VAL A 138 -5.55 0.77 -2.70
CA VAL A 138 -5.65 -0.69 -2.56
C VAL A 138 -4.65 -1.37 -3.49
N HIS A 139 -4.54 -2.70 -3.40
CA HIS A 139 -3.69 -3.47 -4.31
C HIS A 139 -4.10 -3.36 -5.78
N GLU A 140 -3.10 -3.37 -6.66
CA GLU A 140 -3.30 -3.29 -8.11
C GLU A 140 -4.05 -4.52 -8.64
N GLN A 141 -3.73 -5.70 -8.11
CA GLN A 141 -4.45 -6.94 -8.47
C GLN A 141 -5.88 -6.95 -7.94
N SER A 142 -6.32 -6.00 -7.14
CA SER A 142 -7.69 -5.94 -6.65
C SER A 142 -8.58 -5.02 -7.51
N ARG A 143 -8.07 -4.46 -8.62
CA ARG A 143 -8.84 -3.62 -9.54
C ARG A 143 -10.03 -4.35 -10.17
N SER A 144 -11.11 -3.60 -10.43
CA SER A 144 -12.33 -4.09 -11.09
C SER A 144 -12.08 -4.70 -12.49
N ASP A 145 -11.12 -4.14 -13.23
CA ASP A 145 -10.78 -4.49 -14.61
C ASP A 145 -9.62 -5.50 -14.76
N ARG A 146 -9.05 -5.97 -13.64
CA ARG A 146 -7.83 -6.80 -13.61
C ARG A 146 -7.91 -8.03 -14.50
N ASP A 147 -9.10 -8.62 -14.70
CA ASP A 147 -9.23 -9.94 -15.36
C ASP A 147 -8.87 -9.85 -16.86
N ARG A 148 -8.80 -8.63 -17.41
CA ARG A 148 -8.25 -8.32 -18.74
C ARG A 148 -6.72 -8.41 -18.80
N TYR A 149 -6.04 -8.29 -17.66
CA TYR A 149 -4.60 -8.14 -17.53
C TYR A 149 -3.95 -9.32 -16.79
N VAL A 150 -4.68 -9.99 -15.89
CA VAL A 150 -4.18 -11.15 -15.17
C VAL A 150 -5.24 -12.26 -15.12
N SER A 151 -4.79 -13.51 -15.03
CA SER A 151 -5.57 -14.65 -14.58
C SER A 151 -5.24 -14.94 -13.11
N ILE A 152 -6.27 -15.14 -12.30
CA ILE A 152 -6.13 -15.65 -10.94
C ILE A 152 -6.35 -17.17 -10.98
N LEU A 153 -5.34 -17.93 -10.54
CA LEU A 153 -5.39 -19.40 -10.46
C LEU A 153 -5.91 -19.79 -9.07
N TRP A 154 -7.24 -19.84 -8.94
CA TRP A 154 -7.94 -20.06 -7.67
C TRP A 154 -7.61 -21.40 -7.02
N GLU A 155 -7.33 -22.42 -7.82
CA GLU A 155 -6.89 -23.75 -7.43
C GLU A 155 -5.53 -23.76 -6.73
N ASN A 156 -4.65 -22.81 -7.02
CA ASN A 156 -3.30 -22.72 -6.42
C ASN A 156 -3.27 -21.84 -5.17
N ILE A 157 -4.38 -21.18 -4.82
CA ILE A 157 -4.46 -20.28 -3.66
C ILE A 157 -4.94 -21.08 -2.45
N ILE A 158 -4.24 -20.93 -1.32
CA ILE A 158 -4.63 -21.50 -0.02
C ILE A 158 -6.12 -21.22 0.22
N GLU A 159 -6.91 -22.27 0.45
CA GLU A 159 -8.38 -22.19 0.41
C GLU A 159 -8.94 -21.05 1.27
N ASN A 160 -8.46 -20.90 2.50
CA ASN A 160 -8.93 -19.86 3.42
C ASN A 160 -8.39 -18.45 3.11
N GLN A 161 -7.43 -18.30 2.17
CA GLN A 161 -6.86 -17.02 1.74
C GLN A 161 -7.44 -16.50 0.42
N ARG A 162 -8.32 -17.25 -0.26
CA ARG A 162 -8.96 -16.82 -1.51
C ARG A 162 -9.66 -15.47 -1.43
N HIS A 163 -10.16 -15.09 -0.25
CA HIS A 163 -10.81 -13.79 -0.04
C HIS A 163 -9.86 -12.59 -0.28
N ASN A 164 -8.54 -12.77 -0.18
CA ASN A 164 -7.51 -11.76 -0.49
C ASN A 164 -7.39 -11.47 -1.99
N PHE A 165 -8.04 -12.26 -2.83
CA PHE A 165 -8.08 -12.04 -4.28
C PHE A 165 -9.41 -11.46 -4.73
N ARG A 166 -10.24 -10.90 -3.85
CA ARG A 166 -11.48 -10.24 -4.27
C ARG A 166 -11.19 -8.90 -4.95
N LYS A 167 -11.91 -8.61 -6.04
CA LYS A 167 -11.87 -7.29 -6.68
C LYS A 167 -12.62 -6.26 -5.83
N TYR A 168 -12.24 -5.01 -5.96
CA TYR A 168 -13.02 -3.86 -5.54
C TYR A 168 -13.74 -3.26 -6.75
N GLU A 169 -14.89 -2.67 -6.52
CA GLU A 169 -15.46 -1.68 -7.43
C GLU A 169 -14.57 -0.44 -7.37
N THR A 170 -13.71 -0.29 -8.39
CA THR A 170 -12.76 0.82 -8.50
C THR A 170 -13.04 1.63 -9.75
N ASN A 171 -12.98 2.96 -9.65
CA ASN A 171 -12.97 3.85 -10.82
C ASN A 171 -11.60 3.83 -11.56
N ASN A 172 -10.60 3.12 -10.99
CA ASN A 172 -9.25 2.94 -11.52
C ASN A 172 -8.49 4.24 -11.84
N LEU A 173 -9.04 5.38 -11.41
CA LEU A 173 -8.57 6.73 -11.76
C LEU A 173 -8.31 6.92 -13.27
N ASN A 174 -8.99 6.14 -14.12
CA ASN A 174 -8.75 6.06 -15.57
C ASN A 174 -7.29 5.77 -15.97
N THR A 175 -6.51 5.09 -15.11
CA THR A 175 -5.12 4.70 -15.44
C THR A 175 -5.06 3.28 -16.02
N ALA A 176 -4.03 3.03 -16.82
CA ALA A 176 -3.68 1.67 -17.25
C ALA A 176 -3.36 0.78 -16.04
N TYR A 177 -3.50 -0.54 -16.26
CA TYR A 177 -3.06 -1.55 -15.30
C TYR A 177 -1.53 -1.58 -15.23
N ASP A 178 -0.98 -1.58 -14.02
CA ASP A 178 0.45 -1.46 -13.79
C ASP A 178 1.05 -2.73 -13.17
N TYR A 179 1.61 -3.58 -14.01
CA TYR A 179 2.34 -4.78 -13.57
C TYR A 179 3.55 -4.47 -12.67
N SER A 180 4.11 -3.26 -12.78
CA SER A 180 5.25 -2.77 -12.01
C SER A 180 4.87 -1.98 -10.76
N SER A 181 3.59 -1.90 -10.42
CA SER A 181 3.13 -1.18 -9.24
C SER A 181 3.73 -1.78 -7.97
N VAL A 182 4.14 -0.92 -7.03
CA VAL A 182 4.55 -1.37 -5.70
C VAL A 182 3.39 -2.00 -4.93
N MET A 183 2.15 -1.67 -5.33
CA MET A 183 0.90 -2.21 -4.81
C MET A 183 0.46 -3.51 -5.50
N HIS A 184 1.26 -4.08 -6.41
CA HIS A 184 0.91 -5.33 -7.07
C HIS A 184 1.39 -6.55 -6.26
N TYR A 185 0.51 -7.53 -6.07
CA TYR A 185 0.90 -8.82 -5.50
C TYR A 185 1.99 -9.52 -6.32
N GLY A 186 2.81 -10.31 -5.64
CA GLY A 186 3.68 -11.25 -6.31
C GLY A 186 2.95 -12.37 -7.04
N ARG A 187 3.62 -12.95 -8.02
CA ARG A 187 3.17 -14.12 -8.79
C ARG A 187 2.75 -15.33 -7.92
N TYR A 188 3.31 -15.43 -6.71
CA TYR A 188 3.13 -16.57 -5.80
C TYR A 188 2.43 -16.18 -4.49
N ALA A 189 1.79 -15.00 -4.44
CA ALA A 189 1.10 -14.54 -3.23
C ALA A 189 0.07 -15.58 -2.79
N PHE A 190 0.11 -15.97 -1.51
CA PHE A 190 -0.78 -16.97 -0.90
C PHE A 190 -0.87 -18.32 -1.66
N SER A 191 0.20 -18.71 -2.34
CA SER A 191 0.30 -20.02 -2.98
C SER A 191 0.23 -21.14 -1.94
N GLU A 192 -0.55 -22.18 -2.22
CA GLU A 192 -0.69 -23.37 -1.39
C GLU A 192 0.48 -24.34 -1.55
N ASP A 193 0.93 -24.53 -2.79
CA ASP A 193 1.88 -25.58 -3.19
C ASP A 193 3.18 -25.03 -3.82
N GLY A 194 3.35 -23.71 -3.83
CA GLY A 194 4.46 -23.03 -4.50
C GLY A 194 4.20 -22.72 -5.98
N GLY A 195 3.06 -23.14 -6.54
CA GLY A 195 2.60 -22.77 -7.87
C GLY A 195 2.20 -21.29 -7.98
N PRO A 196 2.18 -20.72 -9.19
CA PRO A 196 1.76 -19.34 -9.39
C PRO A 196 0.27 -19.16 -9.07
N THR A 197 -0.10 -18.05 -8.45
CA THR A 197 -1.49 -17.66 -8.16
C THR A 197 -1.97 -16.55 -9.10
N ILE A 198 -1.06 -15.77 -9.69
CA ILE A 198 -1.35 -14.71 -10.65
C ILE A 198 -0.50 -14.90 -11.92
N ILE A 199 -1.16 -14.97 -13.08
CA ILE A 199 -0.51 -15.06 -14.40
C ILE A 199 -0.87 -13.83 -15.24
N PRO A 200 0.10 -13.02 -15.69
CA PRO A 200 -0.15 -11.87 -16.57
C PRO A 200 -0.66 -12.26 -17.96
N LYS A 201 -1.31 -11.31 -18.64
CA LYS A 201 -1.85 -11.42 -19.99
C LYS A 201 -1.39 -10.24 -20.86
N PRO A 202 -1.26 -10.42 -22.18
CA PRO A 202 -1.31 -11.71 -22.88
C PRO A 202 -0.04 -12.54 -22.69
N ASP A 203 1.06 -11.91 -22.28
CA ASP A 203 2.34 -12.59 -22.05
C ASP A 203 2.47 -13.03 -20.57
N PRO A 204 2.46 -14.35 -20.30
CA PRO A 204 2.56 -14.89 -18.95
C PRO A 204 3.92 -14.65 -18.30
N TYR A 205 4.95 -14.20 -19.03
CA TYR A 205 6.30 -13.97 -18.52
C TYR A 205 6.56 -12.53 -18.07
N ILE A 206 5.60 -11.62 -18.24
CA ILE A 206 5.70 -10.25 -17.72
C ILE A 206 6.01 -10.29 -16.21
N PRO A 207 7.04 -9.57 -15.74
CA PRO A 207 7.31 -9.44 -14.32
C PRO A 207 6.14 -8.73 -13.62
N ILE A 208 5.71 -9.25 -12.46
CA ILE A 208 4.68 -8.62 -11.63
C ILE A 208 5.14 -8.46 -10.19
N GLY A 209 4.80 -7.30 -9.64
CA GLY A 209 5.27 -6.85 -8.34
C GLY A 209 6.76 -6.48 -8.36
N GLN A 210 7.12 -5.55 -7.50
CA GLN A 210 8.51 -5.12 -7.27
C GLN A 210 8.65 -4.58 -5.84
N ARG A 211 9.84 -4.15 -5.44
CA ARG A 211 10.11 -3.64 -4.07
C ARG A 211 10.95 -2.36 -4.02
N ASP A 212 11.19 -1.75 -5.17
CA ASP A 212 12.14 -0.66 -5.34
C ASP A 212 11.53 0.67 -4.88
N GLY A 213 10.22 0.86 -5.07
CA GLY A 213 9.48 2.07 -4.71
C GLY A 213 8.21 2.22 -5.57
N PRO A 214 7.40 3.28 -5.41
CA PRO A 214 6.25 3.54 -6.28
C PRO A 214 6.69 3.63 -7.75
N SER A 215 5.95 2.99 -8.65
CA SER A 215 6.15 3.15 -10.08
C SER A 215 5.77 4.56 -10.56
N ILE A 216 6.08 4.88 -11.81
CA ILE A 216 5.60 6.12 -12.46
C ILE A 216 4.06 6.19 -12.43
N LEU A 217 3.37 5.07 -12.62
CA LEU A 217 1.91 5.03 -12.60
C LEU A 217 1.35 5.08 -11.17
N ASP A 218 2.05 4.56 -10.17
CA ASP A 218 1.68 4.76 -8.75
C ASP A 218 1.73 6.24 -8.39
N ILE A 219 2.82 6.94 -8.73
CA ILE A 219 2.95 8.39 -8.54
C ILE A 219 1.87 9.15 -9.29
N HIS A 220 1.59 8.77 -10.55
CA HIS A 220 0.51 9.38 -11.33
C HIS A 220 -0.86 9.21 -10.68
N LYS A 221 -1.17 8.02 -10.14
CA LYS A 221 -2.40 7.75 -9.39
C LYS A 221 -2.50 8.62 -8.13
N ILE A 222 -1.41 8.81 -7.38
CA ILE A 222 -1.38 9.74 -6.23
C ILE A 222 -1.68 11.17 -6.68
N ASN A 223 -1.05 11.63 -7.76
CA ASN A 223 -1.25 12.97 -8.31
C ASN A 223 -2.68 13.21 -8.81
N ILE A 224 -3.35 12.20 -9.38
CA ILE A 224 -4.77 12.29 -9.73
C ILE A 224 -5.63 12.32 -8.46
N LEU A 225 -5.40 11.39 -7.52
CA LEU A 225 -6.23 11.25 -6.32
C LEU A 225 -6.23 12.52 -5.46
N TYR A 226 -5.07 13.15 -5.31
CA TYR A 226 -4.89 14.38 -4.52
C TYR A 226 -4.89 15.66 -5.37
N ASN A 227 -5.19 15.54 -6.67
CA ASN A 227 -5.25 16.65 -7.62
C ASN A 227 -4.01 17.55 -7.54
N CYS A 228 -2.81 16.98 -7.64
CA CYS A 228 -1.54 17.70 -7.44
C CYS A 228 -1.14 18.64 -8.61
N GLY A 229 -2.02 18.83 -9.61
CA GLY A 229 -1.72 19.53 -10.87
C GLY A 229 -1.02 20.88 -10.67
N GLY A 230 0.28 20.91 -10.99
CA GLY A 230 1.12 22.12 -11.03
C GLY A 230 2.13 22.31 -9.90
N LEU A 231 2.22 21.40 -8.91
CA LEU A 231 3.10 21.56 -7.73
C LEU A 231 4.38 20.73 -7.75
N VAL A 232 4.57 19.88 -8.76
CA VAL A 232 5.67 18.91 -8.87
C VAL A 232 6.51 19.23 -10.09
#